data_AF-A0A0P9REV0-F1
#
_entry.id   AF-A0A0P9REV0-F1
#
_cell.length_a   1.000
_cell.length_b   1.000
_cell.length_c   1.000
_cell.angle_alpha   90.00
_cell.angle_beta   90.00
_cell.angle_gamma   90.00
#
_symmetry.space_group_name_H-M   'P 1'
#
loop_
_entity.id
_entity.type
_entity.pdbx_description
1 polymer ?
#
loop_
_entity_poly.entity_id
_entity_poly.type
_entity_poly.pdbx_seq_one_letter_code
_entity_poly.pdbx_strand_id
1 'polypeptide(L)'
;MSNRLKLLMAASVMATSVSALASTALHTATIDQHGVVVAQSSPWIKSVNYSSQNDYFATYKVLFNDGLFKQAPGFCSVSSIDTSDYERLFYGHAKLGGAATAEEVNVLGLLVGKRGASGDSSMSFQLACSN
;
A
#
# COMPACT_ATOMS: atom_id res chain seq x y z
N MET A 1 3.73 47.69 40.14
CA MET A 1 4.14 46.63 39.19
C MET A 1 5.04 47.28 38.14
N SER A 2 6.34 47.00 38.17
CA SER A 2 7.37 47.71 37.39
C SER A 2 7.20 47.51 35.87
N ASN A 3 7.39 48.58 35.10
CA ASN A 3 7.25 48.62 33.64
C ASN A 3 8.16 47.60 32.91
N ARG A 4 9.21 47.10 33.59
CA ARG A 4 10.11 46.07 33.08
C ARG A 4 9.47 44.67 33.06
N LEU A 5 8.52 44.40 33.94
CA LEU A 5 7.83 43.11 34.01
C LEU A 5 6.81 42.94 32.86
N LYS A 6 6.22 44.06 32.40
CA LYS A 6 5.33 44.08 31.23
C LYS A 6 6.08 43.84 29.92
N LEU A 7 7.34 44.32 29.82
CA LEU A 7 8.17 44.13 28.63
C LEU A 7 8.64 42.67 28.46
N LEU A 8 8.90 41.98 29.58
CA LEU A 8 9.33 40.58 29.58
C LEU A 8 8.20 39.60 29.22
N MET A 9 6.95 39.90 29.57
CA MET A 9 5.78 39.10 29.15
C MET A 9 5.39 39.28 27.69
N ALA A 10 5.74 40.41 27.06
CA ALA A 10 5.46 40.64 25.64
C ALA A 10 6.43 39.87 24.72
N ALA A 11 7.59 39.43 25.22
CA ALA A 11 8.60 38.73 24.44
C ALA A 11 8.38 37.21 24.35
N SER A 12 7.43 36.63 25.09
CA SER A 12 7.30 35.17 25.24
C SER A 12 6.30 34.51 24.27
N VAL A 13 5.59 35.27 23.42
CA VAL A 13 4.45 34.74 22.64
C VAL A 13 4.82 34.30 21.22
N MET A 14 6.07 34.45 20.78
CA MET A 14 6.54 33.94 19.49
C MET A 14 7.32 32.62 19.64
N ALA A 15 6.76 31.67 20.37
CA ALA A 15 7.18 30.27 20.22
C ALA A 15 6.50 29.75 18.95
N THR A 16 7.25 29.79 17.86
CA THR A 16 6.94 29.24 16.54
C THR A 16 6.20 27.91 16.67
N SER A 17 4.95 27.88 16.22
CA SER A 17 4.27 26.63 15.87
C SER A 17 4.99 26.03 14.66
N VAL A 18 6.07 25.30 14.91
CA VAL A 18 6.64 24.38 13.93
C VAL A 18 5.62 23.27 13.82
N SER A 19 4.69 23.43 12.88
CA SER A 19 3.89 22.31 12.39
C SER A 19 4.90 21.26 11.95
N ALA A 20 5.05 20.18 12.71
CA ALA A 20 5.77 19.02 12.24
C ALA A 20 5.06 18.59 10.95
N LEU A 21 5.65 18.90 9.80
CA LEU A 21 5.27 18.32 8.52
C LEU A 21 5.51 16.83 8.67
N ALA A 22 4.48 16.10 9.10
CA ALA A 22 4.50 14.66 9.09
C ALA A 22 4.65 14.26 7.63
N SER A 23 5.87 13.84 7.23
CA SER A 23 6.09 13.35 5.88
C SER A 23 5.16 12.16 5.69
N THR A 24 4.38 12.16 4.62
CA THR A 24 3.57 11.01 4.24
C THR A 24 4.48 9.79 4.16
N ALA A 25 4.31 8.85 5.11
CA ALA A 25 5.05 7.61 5.09
C ALA A 25 4.53 6.76 3.92
N LEU A 26 5.44 6.32 3.05
CA LEU A 26 5.14 5.42 1.95
C LEU A 26 5.62 4.02 2.31
N HIS A 27 4.69 3.08 2.45
CA HIS A 27 4.99 1.67 2.68
C HIS A 27 5.00 0.95 1.35
N THR A 28 6.06 0.20 1.07
CA THR A 28 6.19 -0.55 -0.20
C THR A 28 6.40 -2.02 0.09
N ALA A 29 5.91 -2.87 -0.81
CA ALA A 29 6.14 -4.31 -0.77
C ALA A 29 6.16 -4.90 -2.17
N THR A 30 6.91 -5.98 -2.32
CA THR A 30 6.85 -6.88 -3.46
C THR A 30 6.27 -8.19 -2.97
N ILE A 31 5.21 -8.65 -3.64
CA ILE A 31 4.51 -9.90 -3.34
C ILE A 31 4.63 -10.79 -4.57
N ASP A 32 5.02 -12.04 -4.40
CA ASP A 32 5.09 -13.01 -5.50
C ASP A 32 3.71 -13.56 -5.88
N GLN A 33 3.65 -14.32 -6.98
CA GLN A 33 2.43 -14.91 -7.50
C GLN A 33 1.68 -15.83 -6.50
N HIS A 34 2.34 -16.32 -5.45
CA HIS A 34 1.73 -17.19 -4.43
C HIS A 34 1.32 -16.44 -3.16
N GLY A 35 1.44 -15.10 -3.16
CA GLY A 35 1.14 -14.27 -2.00
C GLY A 35 2.28 -14.18 -0.99
N VAL A 36 3.50 -14.59 -1.33
CA VAL A 36 4.65 -14.45 -0.42
C VAL A 36 5.21 -13.04 -0.52
N VAL A 37 5.38 -12.37 0.63
CA VAL A 37 6.09 -11.08 0.69
C VAL A 37 7.58 -11.34 0.50
N VAL A 38 8.11 -11.00 -0.68
CA VAL A 38 9.54 -11.22 -1.02
C VAL A 38 10.42 -10.06 -0.58
N ALA A 39 9.87 -8.85 -0.55
CA ALA A 39 10.53 -7.64 -0.07
C ALA A 39 9.50 -6.65 0.45
N GLN A 40 9.89 -5.82 1.40
CA GLN A 40 9.08 -4.68 1.83
C GLN A 40 9.99 -3.60 2.41
N SER A 41 9.47 -2.37 2.51
CA SER A 41 9.99 -1.37 3.45
C SER A 41 9.92 -1.90 4.89
N SER A 42 10.18 -1.08 5.91
CA SER A 42 10.06 -1.51 7.33
C SER A 42 8.81 -2.39 7.54
N PRO A 43 8.91 -3.56 8.21
CA PRO A 43 7.85 -4.57 8.21
C PRO A 43 6.47 -3.99 8.54
N TRP A 44 5.52 -4.16 7.63
CA TRP A 44 4.21 -3.51 7.70
C TRP A 44 3.05 -4.41 7.26
N ILE A 45 3.33 -5.47 6.50
CA ILE A 45 2.36 -6.51 6.14
C ILE A 45 2.37 -7.60 7.21
N LYS A 46 1.18 -7.90 7.74
CA LYS A 46 0.94 -8.97 8.71
C LYS A 46 0.87 -10.34 8.03
N SER A 47 0.07 -10.43 6.97
CA SER A 47 -0.05 -11.62 6.15
C SER A 47 -0.69 -11.29 4.79
N VAL A 48 -0.61 -12.23 3.86
CA VAL A 48 -1.33 -12.17 2.58
C VAL A 48 -2.16 -13.43 2.45
N ASN A 49 -3.48 -13.27 2.36
CA ASN A 49 -4.37 -14.38 2.09
C ASN A 49 -4.58 -14.46 0.57
N TYR A 50 -3.92 -15.44 -0.04
CA TYR A 50 -3.97 -15.67 -1.47
C TYR A 50 -4.99 -16.76 -1.83
N SER A 51 -5.75 -16.54 -2.89
CA SER A 51 -6.66 -17.51 -3.50
C SER A 51 -6.69 -17.30 -5.00
N SER A 52 -6.73 -18.38 -5.78
CA SER A 52 -6.87 -18.33 -7.23
C SER A 52 -7.90 -19.36 -7.68
N GLN A 53 -8.62 -19.02 -8.74
CA GLN A 53 -9.50 -19.91 -9.45
C GLN A 53 -9.12 -19.87 -10.93
N ASN A 54 -9.00 -21.04 -11.55
CA ASN A 54 -8.69 -21.14 -12.96
C ASN A 54 -9.75 -20.42 -13.80
N ASP A 55 -9.32 -19.70 -14.82
CA ASP A 55 -10.17 -18.91 -15.72
C ASP A 55 -10.90 -17.75 -15.03
N TYR A 56 -10.41 -17.35 -13.86
CA TYR A 56 -10.89 -16.20 -13.10
C TYR A 56 -9.73 -15.37 -12.56
N PHE A 57 -10.03 -14.33 -11.78
CA PHE A 57 -8.99 -13.53 -11.14
C PHE A 57 -8.37 -14.27 -9.95
N ALA A 58 -7.07 -14.03 -9.75
CA ALA A 58 -6.41 -14.34 -8.50
C ALA A 58 -6.67 -13.20 -7.50
N THR A 59 -6.87 -13.52 -6.22
CA THR A 59 -7.12 -12.55 -5.16
C THR A 59 -6.02 -12.63 -4.12
N TYR A 60 -5.52 -11.46 -3.72
CA TYR A 60 -4.53 -11.29 -2.67
C TYR A 60 -5.08 -10.29 -1.67
N LYS A 61 -5.53 -10.79 -0.52
CA LYS A 61 -5.96 -9.96 0.60
C LYS A 61 -4.77 -9.69 1.50
N VAL A 62 -4.19 -8.50 1.38
CA VAL A 62 -3.01 -8.06 2.13
C VAL A 62 -3.49 -7.46 3.44
N LEU A 63 -3.17 -8.12 4.55
CA LEU A 63 -3.48 -7.65 5.89
C LEU A 63 -2.32 -6.80 6.42
N PHE A 64 -2.63 -5.64 6.97
CA PHE A 64 -1.66 -4.74 7.56
C PHE A 64 -1.37 -5.13 9.02
N ASN A 65 -0.20 -4.72 9.52
CA ASN A 65 0.11 -4.82 10.95
C ASN A 65 -0.89 -4.01 11.78
N ASP A 66 -1.25 -4.55 12.95
CA ASP A 66 -2.29 -3.97 13.79
C ASP A 66 -1.93 -2.52 14.18
N GLY A 67 -2.80 -1.59 13.84
CA GLY A 67 -2.63 -0.17 14.16
C GLY A 67 -1.59 0.58 13.34
N LEU A 68 -1.04 -0.02 12.26
CA LEU A 68 -0.18 0.65 11.28
C LEU A 68 -0.88 1.88 10.69
N PHE A 69 -2.07 1.68 10.15
CA PHE A 69 -2.94 2.74 9.67
C PHE A 69 -4.04 3.00 10.71
N LYS A 70 -4.22 4.27 11.11
CA LYS A 70 -5.32 4.68 12.03
C LYS A 70 -6.65 4.87 11.33
N GLN A 71 -6.60 5.07 10.02
CA GLN A 71 -7.71 5.24 9.09
C GLN A 71 -7.30 4.61 7.75
N ALA A 72 -8.19 4.56 6.76
CA ALA A 72 -7.81 4.09 5.44
C ALA A 72 -6.58 4.86 4.88
N PRO A 73 -5.60 4.19 4.26
CA PRO A 73 -4.47 4.81 3.57
C PRO A 73 -4.93 5.93 2.64
N GLY A 74 -4.18 7.02 2.55
CA GLY A 74 -4.48 8.12 1.63
C GLY A 74 -4.52 7.66 0.17
N PHE A 75 -3.62 6.75 -0.20
CA PHE A 75 -3.74 5.93 -1.40
C PHE A 75 -3.08 4.57 -1.23
N CYS A 76 -3.49 3.63 -2.07
CA CYS A 76 -2.67 2.49 -2.43
C CYS A 76 -2.53 2.44 -3.95
N SER A 77 -1.42 1.91 -4.44
CA SER A 77 -1.14 1.69 -5.85
C SER A 77 -0.51 0.32 -6.02
N VAL A 78 -0.80 -0.33 -7.14
CA VAL A 78 -0.27 -1.65 -7.46
C VAL A 78 0.18 -1.69 -8.92
N SER A 79 1.29 -2.39 -9.16
CA SER A 79 1.78 -2.68 -10.51
C SER A 79 2.15 -4.15 -10.60
N SER A 80 1.72 -4.83 -11.67
CA SER A 80 2.29 -6.13 -12.01
C SER A 80 3.78 -5.97 -12.32
N ILE A 81 4.56 -6.96 -11.90
CA ILE A 81 5.98 -7.07 -12.23
C ILE A 81 6.34 -8.49 -12.72
N ASP A 82 5.32 -9.31 -12.93
CA ASP A 82 5.50 -10.71 -13.30
C ASP A 82 5.91 -10.83 -14.76
N THR A 83 7.09 -11.41 -14.97
CA THR A 83 7.64 -11.70 -16.29
C THR A 83 7.99 -13.18 -16.42
N SER A 84 7.34 -14.05 -15.65
CA SER A 84 7.65 -15.49 -15.63
C SER A 84 7.34 -16.19 -16.96
N ASP A 85 6.40 -15.66 -17.75
CA ASP A 85 6.13 -16.11 -19.11
C ASP A 85 5.63 -14.96 -20.01
N TYR A 86 5.49 -15.25 -21.32
CA TYR A 86 5.04 -14.29 -22.32
C TYR A 86 3.60 -13.81 -22.10
N GLU A 87 2.70 -14.67 -21.64
CA GLU A 87 1.30 -14.30 -21.42
C GLU A 87 1.19 -13.31 -20.27
N ARG A 88 1.95 -13.53 -19.20
CA ARG A 88 2.03 -12.62 -18.05
C ARG A 88 2.72 -11.31 -18.40
N LEU A 89 3.77 -11.37 -19.22
CA LEU A 89 4.46 -10.16 -19.68
C LEU A 89 3.54 -9.24 -20.50
N PHE A 90 2.70 -9.79 -21.38
CA PHE A 90 1.86 -8.98 -22.28
C PHE A 90 0.45 -8.70 -21.76
N TYR A 91 -0.13 -9.63 -21.01
CA TYR A 91 -1.53 -9.56 -20.57
C TYR A 91 -1.67 -9.47 -19.05
N GLY A 92 -0.58 -9.62 -18.30
CA GLY A 92 -0.59 -9.65 -16.84
C GLY A 92 -0.81 -8.28 -16.20
N HIS A 93 -1.87 -8.19 -15.42
CA HIS A 93 -2.20 -7.01 -14.63
C HIS A 93 -2.42 -7.37 -13.17
N ALA A 94 -1.92 -6.50 -12.30
CA ALA A 94 -2.36 -6.40 -10.92
C ALA A 94 -3.22 -5.14 -10.77
N LYS A 95 -4.35 -5.22 -10.06
CA LYS A 95 -5.23 -4.08 -9.78
C LYS A 95 -5.72 -4.11 -8.35
N LEU A 96 -6.02 -2.96 -7.78
CA LEU A 96 -6.74 -2.93 -6.51
C LEU A 96 -8.17 -3.46 -6.73
N GLY A 97 -8.59 -4.40 -5.90
CA GLY A 97 -9.95 -4.94 -5.88
C GLY A 97 -10.97 -4.03 -5.21
N GLY A 98 -10.53 -2.93 -4.62
CA GLY A 98 -11.36 -1.93 -3.95
C GLY A 98 -10.51 -0.89 -3.22
N ALA A 99 -11.17 0.04 -2.53
CA ALA A 99 -10.51 0.95 -1.62
C ALA A 99 -9.87 0.18 -0.45
N ALA A 100 -8.68 0.60 -0.02
CA ALA A 100 -8.06 0.06 1.19
C ALA A 100 -8.83 0.49 2.44
N THR A 101 -8.83 -0.36 3.47
CA THR A 101 -9.29 -0.02 4.82
C THR A 101 -8.07 0.25 5.71
N ALA A 102 -8.30 0.53 6.99
CA ALA A 102 -7.21 0.63 7.97
C ALA A 102 -6.51 -0.72 8.21
N GLU A 103 -7.18 -1.83 7.93
CA GLU A 103 -6.71 -3.19 8.21
C GLU A 103 -6.19 -3.93 6.97
N GLU A 104 -6.67 -3.60 5.77
CA GLU A 104 -6.35 -4.38 4.58
C GLU A 104 -6.46 -3.63 3.25
N VAL A 105 -5.84 -4.23 2.23
CA VAL A 105 -6.11 -3.92 0.82
C VAL A 105 -6.22 -5.22 0.03
N ASN A 106 -7.18 -5.25 -0.91
CA ASN A 106 -7.36 -6.36 -1.82
C ASN A 106 -6.69 -6.05 -3.15
N VAL A 107 -5.89 -6.98 -3.66
CA VAL A 107 -5.26 -6.94 -4.98
C VAL A 107 -5.78 -8.10 -5.82
N LEU A 108 -6.03 -7.84 -7.10
CA LEU A 108 -6.51 -8.80 -8.09
C LEU A 108 -5.43 -9.01 -9.16
N GLY A 109 -5.08 -10.26 -9.42
CA GLY A 109 -4.28 -10.70 -10.57
C GLY A 109 -5.19 -11.10 -11.74
N LEU A 110 -4.90 -10.59 -12.93
CA LEU A 110 -5.73 -10.73 -14.14
C LEU A 110 -4.86 -10.91 -15.38
N LEU A 111 -5.34 -11.69 -16.35
CA LEU A 111 -4.81 -11.71 -17.72
C LEU A 111 -5.79 -11.02 -18.66
N VAL A 112 -5.55 -9.75 -19.00
CA VAL A 112 -6.48 -8.92 -19.78
C VAL A 112 -6.07 -8.89 -21.24
N GLY A 113 -7.02 -9.11 -22.16
CA GLY A 113 -6.77 -9.06 -23.59
C GLY A 113 -6.21 -10.36 -24.19
N LYS A 114 -5.87 -11.34 -23.34
CA LYS A 114 -5.55 -12.71 -23.75
C LYS A 114 -6.74 -13.34 -24.48
N ARG A 115 -6.47 -14.04 -25.58
CA ARG A 115 -7.49 -14.83 -26.29
C ARG A 115 -7.72 -16.16 -25.60
N GLY A 116 -8.99 -16.54 -25.44
CA GLY A 116 -9.37 -17.81 -24.84
C GLY A 116 -9.41 -17.74 -23.31
N ALA A 117 -9.30 -18.90 -22.67
CA ALA A 117 -9.37 -19.02 -21.22
C ALA A 117 -8.12 -18.39 -20.57
N SER A 118 -8.28 -17.65 -19.47
CA SER A 118 -7.14 -17.00 -18.82
C SER A 118 -6.18 -18.03 -18.24
N GLY A 119 -6.68 -19.18 -17.78
CA GLY A 119 -5.91 -20.12 -16.98
C GLY A 119 -5.65 -19.53 -15.59
N ASP A 120 -4.43 -19.72 -15.09
CA ASP A 120 -4.01 -19.16 -13.81
C ASP A 120 -3.62 -17.66 -13.94
N SER A 121 -4.38 -16.80 -13.27
CA SER A 121 -4.17 -15.34 -13.29
C SER A 121 -3.26 -14.82 -12.16
N SER A 122 -2.63 -15.71 -11.40
CA SER A 122 -1.81 -15.37 -10.22
C SER A 122 -0.58 -14.56 -10.57
N MET A 123 -0.40 -13.37 -10.02
CA MET A 123 0.58 -12.39 -10.51
C MET A 123 1.54 -11.96 -9.40
N SER A 124 2.82 -11.84 -9.71
CA SER A 124 3.77 -11.10 -8.88
C SER A 124 3.57 -9.58 -9.06
N PHE A 125 3.54 -8.81 -7.98
CA PHE A 125 3.25 -7.38 -8.01
C PHE A 125 4.03 -6.57 -6.98
N GLN A 126 4.16 -5.27 -7.25
CA GLN A 126 4.57 -4.27 -6.27
C GLN A 126 3.34 -3.54 -5.75
N LEU A 127 3.28 -3.35 -4.44
CA LEU A 127 2.24 -2.62 -3.71
C LEU A 127 2.88 -1.43 -2.99
N ALA A 128 2.27 -0.27 -3.10
CA ALA A 128 2.65 0.92 -2.35
C ALA A 128 1.42 1.55 -1.70
N CYS A 129 1.47 1.85 -0.40
CA CYS A 129 0.39 2.50 0.33
C CYS A 129 0.91 3.67 1.15
N SER A 130 0.18 4.78 1.18
CA SER A 130 0.53 5.98 1.93
C SER A 130 -0.32 6.12 3.19
N ASN A 131 0.28 6.61 4.26
CA ASN A 131 -0.51 7.11 5.40
C ASN A 131 -1.41 8.29 5.02
#